data_AF-A0A957IEP8-F1
#
_entry.id   AF-A0A957IEP8-F1
#
_cell.length_a   1.000
_cell.length_b   1.000
_cell.length_c   1.000
_cell.angle_alpha   90.00
_cell.angle_beta   90.00
_cell.angle_gamma   90.00
#
_symmetry.space_group_name_H-M   'P 1'
#
loop_
_entity.id
_entity.type
_entity.pdbx_description
1 polymer ?
#
loop_
_entity_poly.entity_id
_entity_poly.type
_entity_poly.pdbx_seq_one_letter_code
_entity_poly.pdbx_strand_id
1 'polypeptide(L)'
;MASLSLVGTIRESIRYRGRSGQYSWMAHRLAGLGILAFLVIHVWETALAFYKPELYMWAIDVFKHPLFGLGEIAIMAAILFHAFNGIRISLLDFKPEWWLHQKRSVNIVWALFLIVFIPIGAYMLFTMASHCGELAAAGETCLRFPLPSDYMAP
;
A
#
# COMPACT_ATOMS: atom_id res chain seq x y z
N MET A 1 8.61 15.08 -36.17
CA MET A 1 9.79 14.32 -35.70
C MET A 1 9.68 13.85 -34.25
N ALA A 2 9.01 14.57 -33.33
CA ALA A 2 8.82 14.13 -31.93
C ALA A 2 7.90 12.89 -31.74
N SER A 3 6.93 12.67 -32.63
CA SER A 3 5.97 11.54 -32.53
C SER A 3 6.60 10.16 -32.79
N LEU A 4 7.58 10.07 -33.70
CA LEU A 4 8.30 8.82 -33.99
C LEU A 4 9.20 8.40 -32.81
N SER A 5 9.73 9.37 -32.07
CA SER A 5 10.54 9.12 -30.86
C SER A 5 9.68 8.60 -29.72
N LEU A 6 8.50 9.20 -29.44
CA LEU A 6 7.64 8.76 -28.34
C LEU A 6 7.10 7.34 -28.57
N VAL A 7 6.62 7.05 -29.77
CA VAL A 7 6.12 5.71 -30.13
C VAL A 7 7.26 4.68 -30.08
N GLY A 8 8.46 5.05 -30.54
CA GLY A 8 9.66 4.23 -30.40
C GLY A 8 10.02 3.94 -28.93
N THR A 9 10.05 4.97 -28.08
CA THR A 9 10.33 4.84 -26.65
C THR A 9 9.28 3.98 -25.94
N ILE A 10 7.99 4.18 -26.21
CA ILE A 10 6.91 3.37 -25.62
C ILE A 10 7.05 1.91 -26.06
N ARG A 11 7.28 1.66 -27.35
CA ARG A 11 7.43 0.30 -27.89
C ARG A 11 8.64 -0.42 -27.31
N GLU A 12 9.77 0.28 -27.15
CA GLU A 12 10.98 -0.32 -26.61
C GLU A 12 10.94 -0.44 -25.09
N SER A 13 10.26 0.46 -24.38
CA SER A 13 9.93 0.29 -22.95
C SER A 13 9.02 -0.92 -22.71
N ILE A 14 8.02 -1.16 -23.57
CA ILE A 14 7.17 -2.37 -23.50
C ILE A 14 7.99 -3.62 -23.87
N ARG A 15 8.95 -3.51 -24.79
CA ARG A 15 9.83 -4.61 -25.20
C ARG A 15 10.88 -4.97 -24.13
N TYR A 16 11.23 -4.03 -23.24
CA TYR A 16 12.20 -4.28 -22.18
C TYR A 16 11.63 -5.22 -21.12
N ARG A 17 12.13 -6.47 -21.10
CA ARG A 17 11.68 -7.52 -20.17
C ARG A 17 12.41 -7.44 -18.84
N GLY A 18 12.27 -6.31 -18.14
CA GLY A 18 12.95 -5.94 -16.90
C GLY A 18 13.58 -7.08 -16.10
N ARG A 19 14.86 -6.94 -15.72
CA ARG A 19 15.46 -7.87 -14.77
C ARG A 19 14.88 -7.62 -13.37
N SER A 20 15.03 -8.58 -12.45
CA SER A 20 14.53 -8.47 -11.06
C SER A 20 14.87 -7.15 -10.34
N GLY A 21 16.02 -6.55 -10.68
CA GLY A 21 16.41 -5.22 -10.20
C GLY A 21 15.49 -4.08 -10.66
N GLN A 22 15.02 -4.08 -11.91
CA GLN A 22 14.13 -3.03 -12.42
C GLN A 22 12.73 -3.14 -11.80
N TYR A 23 12.20 -4.36 -11.63
CA TYR A 23 10.93 -4.55 -10.93
C TYR A 23 11.01 -4.07 -9.48
N SER A 24 12.11 -4.39 -8.77
CA SER A 24 12.30 -3.93 -7.39
C SER A 24 12.43 -2.41 -7.30
N TRP A 25 13.08 -1.77 -8.28
CA TRP A 25 13.16 -0.32 -8.38
C TRP A 25 11.78 0.33 -8.61
N MET A 26 10.99 -0.20 -9.55
CA MET A 26 9.67 0.34 -9.86
C MET A 26 8.71 0.15 -8.67
N ALA A 27 8.70 -1.04 -8.07
CA ALA A 27 7.90 -1.33 -6.88
C ALA A 27 8.25 -0.39 -5.72
N HIS A 28 9.55 -0.08 -5.50
CA HIS A 28 9.96 0.79 -4.40
C HIS A 28 9.45 2.23 -4.58
N ARG A 29 9.47 2.75 -5.81
CA ARG A 29 8.94 4.08 -6.13
C ARG A 29 7.43 4.14 -6.02
N LEU A 30 6.72 3.17 -6.59
CA LEU A 30 5.27 3.10 -6.52
C LEU A 30 4.80 2.95 -5.06
N ALA A 31 5.47 2.11 -4.27
CA ALA A 31 5.20 1.98 -2.84
C ALA A 31 5.43 3.30 -2.11
N GLY A 32 6.53 4.01 -2.38
CA GLY A 32 6.80 5.32 -1.79
C GLY A 32 5.72 6.37 -2.12
N LEU A 33 5.24 6.41 -3.37
CA LEU A 33 4.14 7.30 -3.77
C LEU A 33 2.83 6.92 -3.08
N GLY A 34 2.52 5.63 -2.97
CA GLY A 34 1.35 5.13 -2.25
C GLY A 34 1.39 5.50 -0.76
N ILE A 35 2.55 5.34 -0.10
CA ILE A 35 2.77 5.72 1.29
C ILE A 35 2.63 7.22 1.48
N LEU A 36 3.17 8.04 0.57
CA LEU A 36 3.03 9.49 0.63
C LEU A 36 1.56 9.92 0.53
N ALA A 37 0.81 9.36 -0.42
CA ALA A 37 -0.63 9.62 -0.56
C ALA A 37 -1.40 9.20 0.70
N PHE A 38 -1.12 8.01 1.24
CA PHE A 38 -1.67 7.56 2.51
C PHE A 38 -1.33 8.53 3.65
N LEU A 39 -0.08 8.98 3.76
CA LEU A 39 0.36 9.87 4.83
C LEU A 39 -0.40 11.20 4.82
N VAL A 40 -0.64 11.78 3.63
CA VAL A 40 -1.44 13.01 3.49
C VAL A 40 -2.86 12.80 4.00
N ILE A 41 -3.52 11.71 3.55
CA ILE A 41 -4.89 11.38 3.98
C ILE A 41 -4.93 11.09 5.48
N HIS A 42 -3.96 10.33 5.99
CA HIS A 42 -3.87 9.91 7.38
C HIS A 42 -3.69 11.10 8.32
N VAL A 43 -2.75 12.01 8.02
CA VAL A 43 -2.55 13.22 8.84
C VAL A 43 -3.78 14.11 8.80
N TRP A 44 -4.41 14.28 7.64
CA TRP A 44 -5.65 15.04 7.52
C TRP A 44 -6.75 14.43 8.39
N GLU A 45 -7.02 13.14 8.25
CA GLU A 45 -8.10 12.46 8.94
C GLU A 45 -7.86 12.42 10.45
N THR A 46 -6.65 12.09 10.89
CA THR A 46 -6.32 12.08 12.32
C THR A 46 -6.40 13.48 12.94
N ALA A 47 -6.14 14.55 12.16
CA ALA A 47 -6.37 15.91 12.62
C ALA A 47 -7.86 16.21 12.87
N LEU A 48 -8.79 15.58 12.14
CA LEU A 48 -10.23 15.75 12.36
C LEU A 48 -10.66 15.28 13.74
N ALA A 49 -9.96 14.33 14.35
CA ALA A 49 -10.24 13.91 15.73
C ALA A 49 -10.24 15.09 16.71
N PHE A 50 -9.44 16.12 16.45
CA PHE A 50 -9.40 17.35 17.24
C PHE A 50 -10.31 18.45 16.68
N TYR A 51 -10.28 18.68 15.36
CA TYR A 51 -10.95 19.85 14.77
C TYR A 51 -12.44 19.64 14.45
N LYS A 52 -12.84 18.42 14.07
CA LYS A 52 -14.23 18.05 13.72
C LYS A 52 -14.51 16.58 14.10
N PRO A 53 -14.76 16.29 15.38
CA PRO A 53 -14.93 14.92 15.88
C PRO A 53 -16.05 14.13 15.20
N GLU A 54 -17.15 14.79 14.82
CA GLU A 54 -18.26 14.18 14.07
C GLU A 54 -17.82 13.66 12.69
N LEU A 55 -17.00 14.43 11.96
CA LEU A 55 -16.46 14.03 10.66
C LEU A 55 -15.40 12.93 10.80
N TYR A 56 -14.64 12.94 11.90
CA TYR A 56 -13.70 11.87 12.23
C TYR A 56 -14.41 10.53 12.48
N MET A 57 -15.51 10.54 13.24
CA MET A 57 -16.31 9.33 13.49
C MET A 57 -16.88 8.74 12.19
N TRP A 58 -17.37 9.61 11.30
CA TRP A 58 -17.80 9.18 9.95
C TRP A 58 -16.63 8.60 9.15
N ALA A 59 -15.46 9.25 9.13
CA ALA A 59 -14.31 8.80 8.37
C ALA A 59 -13.78 7.43 8.83
N ILE A 60 -13.73 7.19 10.14
CA ILE A 60 -13.39 5.87 10.70
C ILE A 60 -14.35 4.81 10.20
N ASP A 61 -15.65 5.11 10.16
CA ASP A 61 -16.65 4.14 9.71
C ASP A 61 -16.55 3.86 8.21
N VAL A 62 -16.21 4.87 7.40
CA VAL A 62 -15.86 4.69 5.99
C VAL A 62 -14.70 3.72 5.83
N PHE A 63 -13.67 3.81 6.67
CA PHE A 63 -12.50 2.93 6.57
C PHE A 63 -12.76 1.48 6.95
N LYS A 64 -13.85 1.18 7.69
CA LYS A 64 -14.28 -0.21 7.93
C LYS A 64 -14.88 -0.89 6.70
N HIS A 65 -15.23 -0.12 5.66
CA HIS A 65 -15.75 -0.70 4.43
C HIS A 65 -14.69 -1.59 3.75
N PRO A 66 -15.05 -2.79 3.23
CA PRO A 66 -14.09 -3.76 2.68
C PRO A 66 -13.17 -3.20 1.59
N LEU A 67 -13.63 -2.23 0.81
CA LEU A 67 -12.79 -1.52 -0.17
C LEU A 67 -11.55 -0.88 0.49
N PHE A 68 -11.75 -0.20 1.62
CA PHE A 68 -10.67 0.42 2.38
C PHE A 68 -9.86 -0.63 3.13
N GLY A 69 -10.48 -1.68 3.68
CA GLY A 69 -9.75 -2.81 4.27
C GLY A 69 -8.78 -3.49 3.28
N LEU A 70 -9.19 -3.70 2.03
CA LEU A 70 -8.27 -4.17 0.97
C LEU A 70 -7.18 -3.14 0.66
N GLY A 71 -7.51 -1.84 0.69
CA GLY A 71 -6.56 -0.74 0.57
C GLY A 71 -5.52 -0.74 1.70
N GLU A 72 -5.93 -0.99 2.94
CA GLU A 72 -5.04 -1.10 4.10
C GLU A 72 -4.07 -2.27 3.96
N ILE A 73 -4.53 -3.43 3.48
CA ILE A 73 -3.67 -4.58 3.17
C ILE A 73 -2.65 -4.21 2.08
N ALA A 74 -3.08 -3.49 1.03
CA ALA A 74 -2.19 -3.04 -0.03
C ALA A 74 -1.15 -2.01 0.46
N ILE A 75 -1.55 -1.08 1.33
CA ILE A 75 -0.63 -0.11 1.95
C ILE A 75 0.33 -0.80 2.92
N MET A 76 -0.12 -1.79 3.68
CA MET A 76 0.76 -2.64 4.51
C MET A 76 1.84 -3.31 3.66
N ALA A 77 1.47 -3.88 2.50
CA ALA A 77 2.42 -4.43 1.56
C ALA A 77 3.42 -3.38 1.06
N ALA A 78 2.94 -2.19 0.68
CA ALA A 78 3.76 -1.09 0.22
C ALA A 78 4.78 -0.65 1.29
N ILE A 79 4.35 -0.47 2.55
CA ILE A 79 5.21 -0.07 3.66
C ILE A 79 6.33 -1.09 3.88
N LEU A 80 5.99 -2.38 4.02
CA LEU A 80 6.98 -3.43 4.27
C LEU A 80 8.00 -3.53 3.14
N PHE A 81 7.55 -3.55 1.89
CA PHE A 81 8.45 -3.63 0.74
C PHE A 81 9.32 -2.36 0.63
N HIS A 82 8.73 -1.18 0.80
CA HIS A 82 9.46 0.09 0.73
C HIS A 82 10.55 0.17 1.80
N ALA A 83 10.25 -0.22 3.03
CA ALA A 83 11.20 -0.25 4.14
C ALA A 83 12.34 -1.26 3.89
N PHE A 84 12.03 -2.52 3.60
CA PHE A 84 13.06 -3.54 3.39
C PHE A 84 13.93 -3.25 2.16
N ASN A 85 13.34 -2.83 1.05
CA ASN A 85 14.12 -2.48 -0.13
C ASN A 85 14.90 -1.16 0.05
N GLY A 86 14.37 -0.20 0.81
CA GLY A 86 15.08 1.01 1.20
C GLY A 86 16.34 0.70 2.00
N ILE A 87 16.22 -0.13 3.04
CA ILE A 87 17.37 -0.60 3.84
C ILE A 87 18.41 -1.30 2.95
N ARG A 88 17.97 -2.18 2.03
CA ARG A 88 18.87 -2.83 1.07
C ARG A 88 19.64 -1.81 0.25
N ILE A 89 18.97 -0.81 -0.31
CA ILE A 89 19.61 0.23 -1.14
C ILE A 89 20.62 1.01 -0.28
N SER A 90 20.22 1.49 0.90
CA SER A 90 21.10 2.22 1.82
C SER A 90 22.35 1.43 2.19
N LEU A 91 22.25 0.12 2.43
CA LEU A 91 23.40 -0.73 2.73
C LEU A 91 24.35 -0.90 1.53
N LEU A 92 23.80 -1.02 0.31
CA LEU A 92 24.60 -1.13 -0.91
C LEU A 92 25.26 0.20 -1.29
N ASP A 93 24.62 1.32 -0.98
CA ASP A 93 25.18 2.66 -1.18
C ASP A 93 26.27 2.96 -0.15
N PHE A 94 26.11 2.49 1.09
CA PHE A 94 27.13 2.62 2.14
C PHE A 94 28.38 1.78 1.87
N LYS A 95 28.22 0.58 1.28
CA LYS A 95 29.34 -0.32 0.93
C LYS A 95 29.25 -0.81 -0.53
N PRO A 96 29.77 -0.02 -1.50
CA PRO A 96 29.58 -0.30 -2.91
C PRO A 96 30.13 -1.64 -3.41
N GLU A 97 31.11 -2.25 -2.72
CA GLU A 97 31.63 -3.57 -3.12
C GLU A 97 30.55 -4.67 -3.02
N TRP A 98 29.49 -4.44 -2.24
CA TRP A 98 28.38 -5.37 -2.09
C TRP A 98 27.43 -5.42 -3.30
N TRP A 99 27.55 -4.49 -4.27
CA TRP A 99 26.76 -4.53 -5.51
C TRP A 99 26.97 -5.83 -6.32
N LEU A 100 28.13 -6.49 -6.16
CA LEU A 100 28.39 -7.83 -6.71
C LEU A 100 27.32 -8.87 -6.30
N HIS A 101 26.68 -8.67 -5.14
CA HIS A 101 25.66 -9.55 -4.58
C HIS A 101 24.21 -9.04 -4.81
N GLN A 102 24.00 -8.11 -5.75
CA GLN A 102 22.70 -7.48 -6.01
C GLN A 102 21.55 -8.48 -6.17
N LYS A 103 21.75 -9.56 -6.92
CA LYS A 103 20.69 -10.57 -7.14
C LYS A 103 20.30 -11.26 -5.83
N ARG A 104 21.29 -11.62 -5.01
CA ARG A 104 21.06 -12.26 -3.71
C ARG A 104 20.35 -11.31 -2.75
N SER A 105 20.75 -10.03 -2.72
CA SER A 105 20.11 -9.04 -1.84
C SER A 105 18.66 -8.77 -2.21
N VAL A 106 18.32 -8.74 -3.51
CA VAL A 106 16.91 -8.64 -3.95
C VAL A 106 16.09 -9.85 -3.45
N ASN A 107 16.62 -11.07 -3.61
CA ASN A 107 15.92 -12.28 -3.15
C ASN A 107 15.71 -12.29 -1.64
N ILE A 108 16.69 -11.82 -0.86
CA ILE A 108 16.56 -11.67 0.60
C ILE A 108 15.44 -10.70 0.95
N VAL A 109 15.35 -9.55 0.27
CA VAL A 109 14.27 -8.58 0.50
C VAL A 109 12.90 -9.20 0.21
N TRP A 110 12.75 -9.91 -0.91
CA TRP A 110 11.49 -10.57 -1.25
C TRP A 110 11.13 -11.69 -0.25
N ALA A 111 12.11 -12.47 0.20
CA ALA A 111 11.89 -13.49 1.22
C ALA A 111 11.44 -12.87 2.54
N LEU A 112 12.13 -11.83 3.04
CA LEU A 112 11.75 -11.10 4.25
C LEU A 112 10.36 -10.47 4.12
N PHE A 113 10.08 -9.84 2.98
CA PHE A 113 8.78 -9.29 2.67
C PHE A 113 7.69 -10.36 2.78
N LEU A 114 7.82 -11.49 2.10
CA LEU A 114 6.79 -12.54 2.11
C LEU A 114 6.63 -13.18 3.50
N ILE A 115 7.74 -13.45 4.20
CA ILE A 115 7.72 -14.04 5.55
C ILE A 115 6.95 -13.17 6.53
N VAL A 116 7.08 -11.84 6.43
CA VAL A 116 6.42 -10.89 7.33
C VAL A 116 5.01 -10.52 6.83
N PHE A 117 4.86 -10.28 5.53
CA PHE A 117 3.59 -9.81 4.95
C PHE A 117 2.53 -10.91 4.91
N ILE A 118 2.87 -12.16 4.60
CA ILE A 118 1.86 -13.24 4.53
C ILE A 118 1.09 -13.41 5.84
N PRO A 119 1.73 -13.57 7.02
CA PRO A 119 0.98 -13.73 8.27
C PRO A 119 0.20 -12.46 8.63
N ILE A 120 0.76 -11.27 8.44
CA ILE A 120 0.07 -10.00 8.72
C ILE A 120 -1.13 -9.81 7.79
N GLY A 121 -0.94 -9.97 6.49
CA GLY A 121 -1.99 -9.84 5.49
C GLY A 121 -3.09 -10.88 5.65
N ALA A 122 -2.73 -12.12 6.00
CA ALA A 122 -3.71 -13.16 6.34
C ALA A 122 -4.52 -12.80 7.58
N TYR A 123 -3.86 -12.28 8.63
CA TYR A 123 -4.53 -11.79 9.83
C TYR A 123 -5.50 -10.64 9.51
N MET A 124 -5.05 -9.61 8.79
CA MET A 124 -5.90 -8.48 8.38
C MET A 124 -7.09 -8.93 7.54
N LEU A 125 -6.88 -9.83 6.58
CA LEU A 125 -7.94 -10.38 5.74
C LEU A 125 -8.95 -11.19 6.56
N PHE A 126 -8.47 -12.02 7.48
CA PHE A 126 -9.32 -12.81 8.36
C PHE A 126 -10.15 -11.92 9.28
N THR A 127 -9.55 -10.90 9.89
CA THR A 127 -10.26 -9.93 10.75
C THR A 127 -11.32 -9.16 9.98
N MET A 128 -11.03 -8.74 8.74
CA MET A 128 -12.03 -8.09 7.88
C MET A 128 -13.18 -9.05 7.53
N ALA A 129 -12.85 -10.29 7.17
CA ALA A 129 -13.85 -11.30 6.85
C ALA A 129 -14.73 -11.68 8.06
N SER A 130 -14.14 -11.79 9.25
CA SER A 130 -14.88 -12.08 10.48
C SER A 130 -15.82 -10.93 10.83
N HIS A 131 -15.37 -9.67 10.70
CA HIS A 131 -16.22 -8.51 10.93
C HIS A 131 -17.42 -8.46 9.97
N CYS A 132 -17.21 -8.71 8.68
CA CYS A 132 -18.32 -8.85 7.72
C CYS A 132 -19.27 -10.00 8.09
N GLY A 133 -18.74 -11.12 8.60
CA GLY A 133 -19.54 -12.26 9.06
C GLY A 133 -20.41 -11.93 10.27
N GLU A 134 -19.89 -11.18 11.24
CA GLU A 134 -20.63 -10.71 12.40
C GLU A 134 -21.79 -9.77 12.00
N LEU A 135 -21.53 -8.82 11.10
CA LEU A 135 -22.56 -7.91 10.59
C LEU A 135 -23.65 -8.68 9.84
N ALA A 136 -23.28 -9.64 9.00
CA ALA A 136 -24.24 -10.48 8.30
C ALA A 136 -25.09 -11.33 9.26
N ALA A 137 -24.50 -11.83 10.35
CA ALA A 137 -25.23 -12.55 11.39
C ALA A 137 -26.20 -11.65 12.17
N ALA A 138 -25.90 -10.35 12.28
CA ALA A 138 -26.79 -9.33 12.85
C ALA A 138 -27.87 -8.83 11.86
N GLY A 139 -27.88 -9.31 10.61
CA GLY A 139 -28.80 -8.87 9.56
C GLY A 139 -28.38 -7.58 8.85
N GLU A 140 -27.15 -7.11 9.06
CA GLU A 140 -26.57 -5.94 8.42
C GLU A 140 -25.63 -6.32 7.27
N THR A 141 -25.10 -5.32 6.56
CA THR A 141 -24.17 -5.53 5.44
C THR A 141 -22.93 -4.68 5.58
N CYS A 142 -21.76 -5.30 5.46
CA CYS A 142 -20.47 -4.59 5.47
C CYS A 142 -20.20 -3.81 4.17
N LEU A 143 -21.05 -3.96 3.14
CA LEU A 143 -20.97 -3.21 1.88
C LEU A 143 -21.75 -1.89 1.92
N ARG A 144 -22.43 -1.58 3.04
CA ARG A 144 -23.09 -0.29 3.20
C ARG A 144 -22.02 0.78 3.36
N PHE A 145 -22.10 1.82 2.54
CA PHE A 145 -21.28 3.01 2.70
C PHE A 145 -21.96 3.95 3.71
N PRO A 146 -21.27 4.39 4.79
CA PRO A 146 -21.87 5.28 5.78
C PRO A 146 -22.06 6.69 5.20
N LEU A 147 -23.22 7.30 5.48
CA LEU A 147 -23.52 8.63 4.96
C LEU A 147 -23.10 9.71 5.97
N PRO A 148 -22.58 10.85 5.51
CA PRO A 148 -22.28 12.00 6.38
C PRO A 148 -23.46 12.42 7.29
N SER A 149 -24.69 12.29 6.79
CA SER A 149 -25.92 12.60 7.53
C SER A 149 -26.17 11.70 8.73
N ASP A 150 -25.52 10.53 8.81
CA ASP A 150 -25.64 9.61 9.94
C ASP A 150 -24.89 10.14 11.18
N TYR A 151 -23.99 11.12 11.00
CA TYR A 151 -23.08 11.63 12.04
C TYR A 151 -23.19 13.13 12.27
N MET A 152 -23.70 13.88 11.29
CA MET A 152 -23.87 15.32 11.37
C MET A 152 -25.32 15.62 11.75
N ALA A 153 -25.53 16.44 12.78
CA ALA A 153 -26.84 17.05 13.00
C ALA A 153 -27.22 17.91 11.78
N PRO A 154 -28.53 18.06 11.46
CA PRO A 154 -28.98 18.96 10.40
C PRO A 154 -28.56 20.42 10.65
#